data_AF-R1F832-F1
#
_entry.id   AF-R1F832-F1
#
_cell.length_a   1.000
_cell.length_b   1.000
_cell.length_c   1.000
_cell.angle_alpha   90.00
_cell.angle_beta   90.00
_cell.angle_gamma   90.00
#
_symmetry.space_group_name_H-M   'P 1'
#
loop_
_entity.id
_entity.type
_entity.pdbx_description
1 polymer ?
#
loop_
_entity_poly.entity_id
_entity_poly.type
_entity_poly.pdbx_seq_one_letter_code
_entity_poly.pdbx_strand_id
1 'polypeptide(L)'
;MDAGCRVRLHGLVARAELNSTVCTLTGPQLTNGRYPVKLDDGQELAVKLDNLTLSVCGEHAPCSALARTCWGCGAVEGEVVFQQCQLCVDRKLAPSFFCGRECQKASWPRHKLWHEEAKENASRGATDAARSKDEFVATFDERVQTTAQSLQDVFATHGYNAHAQAETSRYMEMQTVGLGLMHLGNLAKAAKTFRKSIKLCDKLPFGFYNLALVLLRSNDAFGGAQHALKAVECLGPLHSTSSGVHDQTWAECYSLAFKAFYSALHKSPATAMSIEPPWWNDGDLRRISKIIVEKLASDADAWEMRAWVLCGMIAHTYPTSSIPEPSSHCLDCREAARCFFKQAELAPMKKTRCLEAAANCMREAQKVEELARQHGVPFAALAATLSVLATALRRRPRRAALAAAAAADASLPLNQSSRSGGDATGTCARADARGGAGEPEGEPEGEPEGEPEGEPEGEDEGEDEGEYSYEGEDEDEDDEDDEPDPDFEGTEGPPSSPGVSYTVRKKLSSLTLDEQLRFVRSVEKMMEPGKGVRGMRGQSAGKCPRVWGPP
;
A
#
# COMPACT_ATOMS: atom_id res chain seq x y z
N MET A 1 8.24 -8.05 8.82
CA MET A 1 8.92 -9.24 9.36
C MET A 1 7.84 -10.07 10.03
N ASP A 2 7.80 -11.36 9.74
CA ASP A 2 6.73 -12.25 10.23
C ASP A 2 7.14 -12.92 11.54
N ALA A 3 6.16 -13.30 12.36
CA ALA A 3 6.43 -14.09 13.57
C ALA A 3 7.14 -15.41 13.20
N GLY A 4 8.12 -15.80 14.00
CA GLY A 4 9.00 -16.95 13.75
C GLY A 4 10.30 -16.61 13.02
N CYS A 5 10.48 -15.39 12.49
CA CYS A 5 11.74 -15.00 11.86
C CYS A 5 12.86 -14.86 12.91
N ARG A 6 14.06 -15.38 12.60
CA ARG A 6 15.30 -15.14 13.36
C ARG A 6 15.87 -13.76 12.98
N VAL A 7 16.06 -12.91 13.97
CA VAL A 7 16.60 -11.56 13.81
C VAL A 7 17.78 -11.36 14.77
N ARG A 8 18.76 -10.57 14.36
CA ARG A 8 19.89 -10.16 15.19
C ARG A 8 19.63 -8.77 15.74
N LEU A 9 19.82 -8.61 17.04
CA LEU A 9 19.72 -7.32 17.71
C LEU A 9 20.95 -6.45 17.40
N HIS A 10 20.76 -5.16 17.15
CA HIS A 10 21.86 -4.19 17.07
C HIS A 10 21.44 -2.79 17.54
N GLY A 11 22.40 -1.95 17.91
CA GLY A 11 22.16 -0.54 18.24
C GLY A 11 21.33 -0.30 19.51
N LEU A 12 21.22 -1.30 20.41
CA LEU A 12 20.59 -1.12 21.71
C LEU A 12 21.54 -0.34 22.63
N VAL A 13 21.13 0.85 23.06
CA VAL A 13 21.92 1.70 23.98
C VAL A 13 21.75 1.25 25.43
N ALA A 14 20.50 1.01 25.86
CA ALA A 14 20.19 0.65 27.25
C ALA A 14 20.58 -0.80 27.62
N ARG A 15 20.79 -1.66 26.63
CA ARG A 15 21.18 -3.07 26.79
C ARG A 15 22.19 -3.47 25.73
N ALA A 16 23.35 -2.80 25.75
CA ALA A 16 24.39 -2.99 24.74
C ALA A 16 24.93 -4.43 24.71
N GLU A 17 24.83 -5.15 25.82
CA GLU A 17 25.21 -6.56 25.96
C GLU A 17 24.35 -7.51 25.10
N LEU A 18 23.17 -7.08 24.67
CA LEU A 18 22.30 -7.86 23.78
C LEU A 18 22.57 -7.60 22.30
N ASN A 19 23.43 -6.65 21.95
CA ASN A 19 23.79 -6.41 20.56
C ASN A 19 24.55 -7.62 19.99
N SER A 20 24.24 -7.99 18.76
CA SER A 20 24.68 -9.20 18.06
C SER A 20 24.00 -10.50 18.50
N THR A 21 23.15 -10.49 19.52
CA THR A 21 22.37 -11.68 19.93
C THR A 21 21.27 -11.97 18.92
N VAL A 22 21.07 -13.26 18.60
CA VAL A 22 19.98 -13.70 17.73
C VAL A 22 18.76 -14.02 18.58
N CYS A 23 17.60 -13.57 18.13
CA CYS A 23 16.31 -13.79 18.77
C CYS A 23 15.25 -14.14 17.73
N THR A 24 14.10 -14.63 18.19
CA THR A 24 12.97 -15.02 17.35
C THR A 24 11.82 -14.04 17.53
N LEU A 25 11.26 -13.51 16.45
CA LEU A 25 10.06 -12.67 16.53
C LEU A 25 8.87 -13.49 17.02
N THR A 26 8.23 -13.10 18.12
CA THR A 26 7.10 -13.87 18.69
C THR A 26 5.74 -13.42 18.19
N GLY A 27 5.65 -12.21 17.60
CA GLY A 27 4.38 -11.65 17.19
C GLY A 27 4.52 -10.44 16.26
N PRO A 28 3.38 -9.86 15.85
CA PRO A 28 3.35 -8.65 15.03
C PRO A 28 3.87 -7.42 15.79
N GLN A 29 4.09 -6.33 15.07
CA GLN A 29 4.47 -5.04 15.65
C GLN A 29 3.43 -4.60 16.71
N LEU A 30 3.90 -4.22 17.89
CA LEU A 30 3.10 -3.63 18.95
C LEU A 30 2.71 -2.19 18.58
N THR A 31 1.68 -1.65 19.25
CA THR A 31 1.14 -0.30 19.01
C THR A 31 2.16 0.82 19.16
N ASN A 32 3.24 0.61 19.90
CA ASN A 32 4.33 1.56 20.10
C ASN A 32 5.45 1.48 19.04
N GLY A 33 5.24 0.72 17.96
CA GLY A 33 6.21 0.54 16.90
C GLY A 33 7.34 -0.46 17.21
N ARG A 34 7.30 -1.13 18.35
CA ARG A 34 8.27 -2.17 18.75
C ARG A 34 7.78 -3.57 18.37
N TYR A 35 8.70 -4.47 18.11
CA TYR A 35 8.43 -5.87 17.81
C TYR A 35 8.76 -6.72 19.04
N PRO A 36 7.87 -7.65 19.44
CA PRO A 36 8.15 -8.60 20.49
C PRO A 36 9.10 -9.68 19.94
N VAL A 37 10.24 -9.84 20.60
CA VAL A 37 11.26 -10.84 20.30
C VAL A 37 11.49 -11.73 21.52
N LYS A 38 11.81 -13.00 21.30
CA LYS A 38 12.23 -13.94 22.32
C LYS A 38 13.67 -14.37 22.05
N LEU A 39 14.54 -14.07 22.99
CA LEU A 39 15.94 -14.47 23.01
C LEU A 39 16.04 -16.01 23.18
N ASP A 40 17.20 -16.57 22.86
CA ASP A 40 17.42 -18.02 22.92
C ASP A 40 17.40 -18.58 24.35
N ASP A 41 17.65 -17.73 25.36
CA ASP A 41 17.49 -18.03 26.79
C ASP A 41 16.00 -18.02 27.25
N GLY A 42 15.08 -17.68 26.34
CA GLY A 42 13.65 -17.58 26.61
C GLY A 42 13.18 -16.21 27.08
N GLN A 43 14.07 -15.23 27.29
CA GLN A 43 13.71 -13.87 27.68
C GLN A 43 12.95 -13.16 26.55
N GLU A 44 11.82 -12.52 26.87
CA GLU A 44 11.06 -11.71 25.93
C GLU A 44 11.42 -10.23 26.04
N LEU A 45 11.60 -9.56 24.89
CA LEU A 45 11.98 -8.16 24.79
C LEU A 45 11.14 -7.47 23.70
N ALA A 46 10.86 -6.17 23.86
CA ALA A 46 10.20 -5.37 22.84
C ALA A 46 11.19 -4.35 22.23
N VAL A 47 11.53 -4.54 20.95
CA VAL A 47 12.65 -3.87 20.28
C VAL A 47 12.15 -3.07 19.06
N LYS A 48 12.70 -1.87 18.79
CA LYS A 48 12.33 -1.09 17.59
C LYS A 48 12.83 -1.79 16.32
N LEU A 49 12.17 -1.56 15.18
CA LEU A 49 12.58 -2.13 13.90
C LEU A 49 14.03 -1.78 13.52
N ASP A 50 14.45 -0.54 13.81
CA ASP A 50 15.81 -0.03 13.57
C ASP A 50 16.87 -0.71 14.43
N ASN A 51 16.47 -1.58 15.35
CA ASN A 51 17.36 -2.37 16.18
C ASN A 51 17.38 -3.86 15.77
N LEU A 52 16.76 -4.21 14.64
CA LEU A 52 16.65 -5.58 14.13
C LEU A 52 17.27 -5.71 12.74
N THR A 53 18.20 -6.65 12.57
CA THR A 53 18.65 -7.13 11.25
C THR A 53 18.17 -8.55 11.04
N LEU A 54 17.72 -8.91 9.83
CA LEU A 54 17.42 -10.32 9.52
C LEU A 54 18.69 -11.16 9.65
N SER A 55 18.68 -12.13 10.57
CA SER A 55 19.77 -13.10 10.67
C SER A 55 19.45 -14.19 9.66
N VAL A 56 20.38 -14.47 8.75
CA VAL A 56 20.25 -15.59 7.80
C VAL A 56 20.07 -16.86 8.63
N CYS A 57 18.93 -17.53 8.52
CA CYS A 57 18.66 -18.75 9.28
C CYS A 57 19.66 -19.83 8.88
N GLY A 58 20.53 -20.22 9.81
CA GLY A 58 21.23 -21.50 9.74
C GLY A 58 20.25 -22.64 10.01
N GLU A 59 20.19 -23.59 9.07
CA GLU A 59 19.75 -24.99 9.22
C GLU A 59 18.30 -25.34 9.61
N HIS A 60 17.46 -24.42 10.07
CA HIS A 60 16.02 -24.69 10.25
C HIS A 60 15.15 -23.96 9.23
N ALA A 61 14.48 -24.78 8.40
CA ALA A 61 13.40 -24.51 7.45
C ALA A 61 13.28 -23.05 6.94
N PRO A 62 13.58 -22.79 5.65
CA PRO A 62 13.59 -21.43 5.12
C PRO A 62 12.20 -20.79 5.23
N CYS A 63 12.12 -19.74 6.05
CA CYS A 63 11.09 -18.71 5.92
C CYS A 63 11.17 -18.21 4.46
N SER A 64 10.06 -18.33 3.72
CA SER A 64 9.74 -18.08 2.29
C SER A 64 10.48 -16.97 1.51
N ALA A 65 11.78 -16.80 1.68
CA ALA A 65 12.68 -16.18 0.73
C ALA A 65 12.76 -17.15 -0.45
N LEU A 66 11.85 -16.96 -1.42
CA LEU A 66 11.76 -17.63 -2.74
C LEU A 66 12.90 -18.62 -2.96
N ALA A 67 12.69 -19.87 -2.51
CA ALA A 67 13.70 -20.91 -2.62
C ALA A 67 14.18 -20.92 -4.08
N ARG A 68 15.49 -20.69 -4.30
CA ARG A 68 15.97 -20.50 -5.66
C ARG A 68 15.74 -21.77 -6.44
N THR A 69 15.16 -21.63 -7.63
CA THR A 69 14.90 -22.75 -8.51
C THR A 69 15.88 -22.77 -9.66
N CYS A 70 16.30 -23.97 -10.06
CA CYS A 70 17.09 -24.18 -11.24
C CYS A 70 16.30 -23.74 -12.46
N TRP A 71 16.80 -22.78 -13.21
CA TRP A 71 16.17 -22.29 -14.43
C TRP A 71 16.04 -23.41 -15.48
N GLY A 72 16.97 -24.36 -15.50
CA GLY A 72 16.98 -25.48 -16.43
C GLY A 72 16.03 -26.62 -16.05
N CYS A 73 16.23 -27.22 -14.87
CA CYS A 73 15.51 -28.43 -14.45
C CYS A 73 14.45 -28.23 -13.34
N GLY A 74 14.32 -27.03 -12.77
CA GLY A 74 13.37 -26.74 -11.69
C GLY A 74 13.77 -27.24 -10.29
N ALA A 75 14.97 -27.81 -10.10
CA ALA A 75 15.45 -28.20 -8.76
C ALA A 75 15.39 -27.01 -7.79
N VAL A 76 15.08 -27.26 -6.52
CA VAL A 76 14.90 -26.22 -5.49
C VAL A 76 16.12 -26.18 -4.57
N GLU A 77 16.48 -24.99 -4.07
CA GLU A 77 17.58 -24.76 -3.12
C GLU A 77 17.39 -25.57 -1.84
N GLY A 78 18.35 -26.48 -1.60
CA GLY A 78 18.34 -27.46 -0.53
C GLY A 78 19.58 -28.37 -0.63
N GLU A 79 19.58 -29.29 -1.59
CA GLU A 79 20.66 -30.29 -1.75
C GLU A 79 21.78 -29.88 -2.71
N VAL A 80 21.60 -28.77 -3.46
CA VAL A 80 22.51 -28.41 -4.56
C VAL A 80 22.90 -26.95 -4.49
N VAL A 81 24.21 -26.68 -4.65
CA VAL A 81 24.74 -25.32 -4.74
C VAL A 81 24.43 -24.75 -6.12
N PHE A 82 23.64 -23.68 -6.15
CA PHE A 82 23.28 -23.00 -7.38
C PHE A 82 24.42 -22.14 -7.93
N GLN A 83 24.69 -22.29 -9.22
CA GLN A 83 25.59 -21.43 -9.98
C GLN A 83 24.78 -20.35 -10.72
N GLN A 84 25.20 -19.09 -10.56
CA GLN A 84 24.60 -17.98 -11.29
C GLN A 84 25.11 -17.94 -12.73
N CYS A 85 24.23 -17.60 -13.67
CA CYS A 85 24.65 -17.28 -15.03
C CYS A 85 25.45 -15.96 -15.03
N GLN A 86 26.75 -16.03 -15.33
CA GLN A 86 27.60 -14.84 -15.38
C GLN A 86 27.10 -13.80 -16.39
N LEU A 87 26.52 -14.24 -17.52
CA LEU A 87 25.96 -13.34 -18.52
C LEU A 87 24.73 -12.58 -18.01
N CYS A 88 23.94 -13.14 -17.08
CA CYS A 88 22.86 -12.41 -16.40
C CYS A 88 23.45 -11.26 -15.57
N VAL A 89 24.47 -11.58 -14.78
CA VAL A 89 25.14 -10.63 -13.87
C VAL A 89 25.80 -9.51 -14.66
N ASP A 90 26.58 -9.84 -15.68
CA ASP A 90 27.31 -8.87 -16.52
C ASP A 90 26.36 -7.92 -17.25
N ARG A 91 25.20 -8.42 -17.68
CA ARG A 91 24.16 -7.61 -18.35
C ARG A 91 23.22 -6.91 -17.37
N LYS A 92 23.44 -7.03 -16.06
CA LYS A 92 22.56 -6.49 -15.01
C LYS A 92 21.10 -6.91 -15.18
N LEU A 93 20.88 -8.14 -15.64
CA LEU A 93 19.57 -8.77 -15.73
C LEU A 93 19.27 -9.51 -14.42
N ALA A 94 18.00 -9.89 -14.21
CA ALA A 94 17.63 -10.75 -13.10
C ALA A 94 18.47 -12.06 -13.13
N PRO A 95 19.18 -12.41 -12.04
CA PRO A 95 20.07 -13.56 -12.06
C PRO A 95 19.27 -14.85 -12.21
N SER A 96 19.66 -15.67 -13.19
CA SER A 96 19.18 -17.05 -13.33
C SER A 96 20.17 -18.00 -12.70
N PHE A 97 19.65 -19.02 -12.01
CA PHE A 97 20.42 -19.98 -11.24
C PHE A 97 20.33 -21.35 -11.88
N PHE A 98 21.43 -22.11 -11.90
CA PHE A 98 21.49 -23.48 -12.40
C PHE A 98 22.07 -24.40 -11.33
N CYS A 99 21.51 -25.60 -11.16
CA CYS A 99 22.00 -26.58 -10.18
C CYS A 99 23.38 -27.14 -10.51
N GLY A 100 23.92 -26.83 -11.70
CA GLY A 100 25.27 -27.19 -12.11
C GLY A 100 25.54 -26.85 -13.59
N ARG A 101 26.81 -27.01 -13.98
CA ARG A 101 27.30 -26.66 -15.33
C ARG A 101 26.66 -27.48 -16.45
N GLU A 102 26.37 -28.75 -16.19
CA GLU A 102 25.66 -29.63 -17.14
C GLU A 102 24.25 -29.12 -17.44
N CYS A 103 23.49 -28.75 -16.39
CA CYS A 103 22.15 -28.20 -16.55
C CYS A 103 22.17 -26.85 -17.28
N GLN A 104 23.13 -25.98 -16.95
CA GLN A 104 23.35 -24.74 -17.67
C GLN A 104 23.63 -24.98 -19.16
N LYS A 105 24.53 -25.91 -19.49
CA LYS A 105 24.90 -26.23 -20.87
C LYS A 105 23.72 -26.81 -21.67
N ALA A 106 22.95 -27.71 -21.07
CA ALA A 106 21.76 -28.31 -21.68
C ALA A 106 20.66 -27.28 -21.93
N SER A 107 20.45 -26.35 -20.99
CA SER A 107 19.42 -25.30 -21.11
C SER A 107 19.91 -24.02 -21.78
N TRP A 108 21.20 -23.94 -22.15
CA TRP A 108 21.81 -22.73 -22.71
C TRP A 108 21.13 -22.21 -23.99
N PRO A 109 20.72 -23.03 -24.97
CA PRO A 109 20.05 -22.52 -26.17
C PRO A 109 18.78 -21.72 -25.84
N ARG A 110 17.97 -22.21 -24.88
CA ARG A 110 16.75 -21.54 -24.42
C ARG A 110 17.08 -20.31 -23.56
N HIS A 111 18.07 -20.41 -22.67
CA HIS A 111 18.46 -19.31 -21.78
C HIS A 111 19.11 -18.14 -22.54
N LYS A 112 19.84 -18.44 -23.63
CA LYS A 112 20.41 -17.41 -24.51
C LYS A 112 19.34 -16.57 -25.18
N LEU A 113 18.25 -17.19 -25.67
CA LEU A 113 17.11 -16.46 -26.22
C LEU A 113 16.46 -15.54 -25.18
N TRP A 114 16.34 -16.00 -23.93
CA TRP A 114 15.85 -15.17 -22.84
C TRP A 114 16.71 -13.91 -22.62
N HIS A 115 18.04 -13.99 -22.79
CA HIS A 115 18.89 -12.79 -22.71
C HIS A 115 18.65 -11.78 -23.83
N GLU A 116 18.36 -12.27 -25.04
CA GLU A 116 18.05 -11.42 -26.19
C GLU A 116 16.70 -10.73 -25.99
N GLU A 117 15.69 -11.50 -25.56
CA GLU A 117 14.37 -10.99 -25.22
C GLU A 117 14.40 -10.00 -24.05
N ALA A 118 15.14 -10.31 -22.97
CA ALA A 118 15.30 -9.41 -21.83
C ALA A 118 16.00 -8.10 -22.20
N LYS A 119 16.95 -8.15 -23.14
CA LYS A 119 17.62 -6.95 -23.68
C LYS A 119 16.66 -6.12 -24.53
N GLU A 120 15.90 -6.75 -25.42
CA GLU A 120 14.88 -6.06 -26.21
C GLU A 120 13.83 -5.41 -25.30
N ASN A 121 13.33 -6.14 -24.30
CA ASN A 121 12.36 -5.63 -23.34
C ASN A 121 12.93 -4.45 -22.52
N ALA A 122 14.19 -4.51 -22.11
CA ALA A 122 14.83 -3.38 -21.44
C ALA A 122 14.95 -2.15 -22.37
N SER A 123 15.26 -2.37 -23.66
CA SER A 123 15.34 -1.27 -24.64
C SER A 123 13.98 -0.66 -24.96
N ARG A 124 12.93 -1.49 -25.12
CA ARG A 124 11.55 -1.04 -25.31
C ARG A 124 11.03 -0.31 -24.07
N GLY A 125 11.31 -0.84 -22.89
CA GLY A 125 10.98 -0.19 -21.62
C GLY A 125 11.63 1.19 -21.47
N ALA A 126 12.85 1.38 -21.96
CA ALA A 126 13.52 2.68 -21.94
C ALA A 126 12.90 3.67 -22.94
N THR A 127 12.57 3.25 -24.16
CA THR A 127 11.92 4.12 -25.16
C THR A 127 10.49 4.45 -24.78
N ASP A 128 9.75 3.48 -24.24
CA ASP A 128 8.38 3.67 -23.77
C ASP A 128 8.36 4.55 -22.51
N ALA A 129 9.33 4.39 -21.60
CA ALA A 129 9.48 5.29 -20.46
C ALA A 129 9.81 6.74 -20.89
N ALA A 130 10.64 6.92 -21.92
CA ALA A 130 10.98 8.24 -22.45
C ALA A 130 9.79 8.90 -23.18
N ARG A 131 9.12 8.17 -24.09
CA ARG A 131 7.92 8.69 -24.78
C ARG A 131 6.77 8.93 -23.81
N SER A 132 6.58 7.99 -22.87
CA SER A 132 5.64 8.16 -21.77
C SER A 132 5.96 9.38 -20.96
N LYS A 133 7.23 9.79 -20.79
CA LYS A 133 7.59 10.95 -19.96
C LYS A 133 7.11 12.27 -20.57
N ASP A 134 7.28 12.49 -21.87
CA ASP A 134 6.88 13.75 -22.51
C ASP A 134 5.36 13.84 -22.67
N GLU A 135 4.72 12.74 -23.08
CA GLU A 135 3.25 12.61 -23.10
C GLU A 135 2.67 12.71 -21.68
N PHE A 136 3.40 12.21 -20.69
CA PHE A 136 3.07 12.34 -19.28
C PHE A 136 3.17 13.79 -18.80
N VAL A 137 4.21 14.55 -19.14
CA VAL A 137 4.31 15.96 -18.72
C VAL A 137 3.13 16.77 -19.27
N ALA A 138 2.77 16.55 -20.55
CA ALA A 138 1.62 17.21 -21.15
C ALA A 138 0.28 16.83 -20.49
N THR A 139 0.02 15.55 -20.28
CA THR A 139 -1.21 15.06 -19.62
C THR A 139 -1.24 15.36 -18.12
N PHE A 140 -0.08 15.44 -17.47
CA PHE A 140 0.06 15.84 -16.08
C PHE A 140 -0.32 17.30 -15.89
N ASP A 141 0.15 18.18 -16.77
CA ASP A 141 -0.23 19.60 -16.75
C ASP A 141 -1.74 19.78 -16.94
N GLU A 142 -2.36 19.00 -17.84
CA GLU A 142 -3.81 18.99 -18.02
C GLU A 142 -4.55 18.47 -16.78
N ARG A 143 -4.10 17.36 -16.18
CA ARG A 143 -4.73 16.81 -14.96
C ARG A 143 -4.58 17.73 -13.76
N VAL A 144 -3.40 18.33 -13.57
CA VAL A 144 -3.16 19.35 -12.53
C VAL A 144 -4.09 20.53 -12.74
N GLN A 145 -4.29 20.97 -13.99
CA GLN A 145 -5.23 22.05 -14.32
C GLN A 145 -6.67 21.67 -14.00
N THR A 146 -7.13 20.50 -14.44
CA THR A 146 -8.48 20.02 -14.19
C THR A 146 -8.72 19.84 -12.68
N THR A 147 -7.78 19.25 -11.95
CA THR A 147 -7.87 19.11 -10.49
C THR A 147 -7.86 20.46 -9.78
N ALA A 148 -7.04 21.41 -10.23
CA ALA A 148 -7.04 22.76 -9.68
C ALA A 148 -8.37 23.49 -9.93
N GLN A 149 -8.95 23.33 -11.11
CA GLN A 149 -10.25 23.90 -11.44
C GLN A 149 -11.36 23.27 -10.60
N SER A 150 -11.43 21.94 -10.53
CA SER A 150 -12.44 21.25 -9.71
C SER A 150 -12.34 21.63 -8.24
N LEU A 151 -11.12 21.83 -7.73
CA LEU A 151 -10.92 22.29 -6.37
C LEU A 151 -11.39 23.74 -6.19
N GLN A 152 -11.06 24.65 -7.11
CA GLN A 152 -11.59 26.01 -7.10
C GLN A 152 -13.13 26.03 -7.11
N ASP A 153 -13.76 25.18 -7.91
CA ASP A 153 -15.22 25.07 -7.98
C ASP A 153 -15.83 24.57 -6.66
N VAL A 154 -15.19 23.59 -6.01
CA VAL A 154 -15.57 23.11 -4.67
C VAL A 154 -15.46 24.24 -3.64
N PHE A 155 -14.36 24.99 -3.63
CA PHE A 155 -14.19 26.10 -2.70
C PHE A 155 -15.21 27.22 -2.92
N ALA A 156 -15.48 27.56 -4.18
CA ALA A 156 -16.50 28.54 -4.53
C ALA A 156 -17.89 28.11 -4.04
N THR A 157 -18.21 26.82 -4.14
CA THR A 157 -19.50 26.26 -3.70
C THR A 157 -19.67 26.28 -2.17
N HIS A 158 -18.57 26.16 -1.42
CA HIS A 158 -18.59 26.09 0.04
C HIS A 158 -18.32 27.42 0.77
N GLY A 159 -18.17 28.54 0.04
CA GLY A 159 -18.09 29.88 0.63
C GLY A 159 -16.82 30.15 1.46
N TYR A 160 -15.69 29.56 1.08
CA TYR A 160 -14.41 29.80 1.77
C TYR A 160 -13.95 31.27 1.60
N ASN A 161 -13.55 31.91 2.70
CA ASN A 161 -13.14 33.33 2.75
C ASN A 161 -11.73 33.60 2.15
N ALA A 162 -11.35 34.87 2.00
CA ALA A 162 -10.07 35.28 1.40
C ALA A 162 -8.82 34.73 2.14
N HIS A 163 -8.88 34.61 3.47
CA HIS A 163 -7.81 33.96 4.24
C HIS A 163 -7.69 32.47 3.89
N ALA A 164 -8.83 31.77 3.79
CA ALA A 164 -8.87 30.39 3.32
C ALA A 164 -8.35 30.27 1.88
N GLN A 165 -8.46 31.31 1.04
CA GLN A 165 -7.94 31.30 -0.33
C GLN A 165 -6.40 31.24 -0.40
N ALA A 166 -5.69 31.90 0.52
CA ALA A 166 -4.22 31.87 0.57
C ALA A 166 -3.70 30.49 1.02
N GLU A 167 -4.27 29.93 2.09
CA GLU A 167 -3.94 28.58 2.55
C GLU A 167 -4.32 27.52 1.52
N THR A 168 -5.47 27.70 0.88
CA THR A 168 -5.91 26.87 -0.26
C THR A 168 -4.90 26.92 -1.40
N SER A 169 -4.40 28.09 -1.76
CA SER A 169 -3.41 28.21 -2.84
C SER A 169 -2.13 27.44 -2.50
N ARG A 170 -1.65 27.53 -1.26
CA ARG A 170 -0.48 26.76 -0.79
C ARG A 170 -0.76 25.26 -0.72
N TYR A 171 -1.97 24.88 -0.29
CA TYR A 171 -2.44 23.50 -0.33
C TYR A 171 -2.39 22.94 -1.76
N MET A 172 -2.92 23.68 -2.74
CA MET A 172 -2.92 23.30 -4.15
C MET A 172 -1.53 23.16 -4.74
N GLU A 173 -0.60 24.05 -4.37
CA GLU A 173 0.79 23.94 -4.75
C GLU A 173 1.42 22.65 -4.22
N MET A 174 1.20 22.33 -2.94
CA MET A 174 1.68 21.08 -2.35
C MET A 174 1.05 19.85 -3.02
N GLN A 175 -0.24 19.87 -3.36
CA GLN A 175 -0.88 18.79 -4.12
C GLN A 175 -0.20 18.58 -5.48
N THR A 176 0.03 19.66 -6.21
CA THR A 176 0.67 19.64 -7.53
C THR A 176 2.08 19.07 -7.46
N VAL A 177 2.90 19.57 -6.52
CA VAL A 177 4.27 19.07 -6.31
C VAL A 177 4.25 17.60 -5.88
N GLY A 178 3.34 17.21 -5.00
CA GLY A 178 3.19 15.83 -4.53
C GLY A 178 2.84 14.87 -5.67
N LEU A 179 1.89 15.24 -6.54
CA LEU A 179 1.51 14.44 -7.70
C LEU A 179 2.70 14.30 -8.67
N GLY A 180 3.43 15.39 -8.95
CA GLY A 180 4.63 15.33 -9.80
C GLY A 180 5.69 14.37 -9.26
N LEU A 181 5.96 14.43 -7.94
CA LEU A 181 6.88 13.52 -7.27
C LEU A 181 6.41 12.06 -7.32
N MET A 182 5.11 11.81 -7.15
CA MET A 182 4.53 10.47 -7.21
C MET A 182 4.74 9.85 -8.61
N HIS A 183 4.54 10.63 -9.66
CA HIS A 183 4.71 10.15 -11.03
C HIS A 183 6.18 9.96 -11.44
N LEU A 184 7.09 10.75 -10.89
CA LEU A 184 8.53 10.51 -10.99
C LEU A 184 8.99 9.26 -10.20
N GLY A 185 8.08 8.55 -9.54
CA GLY A 185 8.38 7.38 -8.71
C GLY A 185 9.02 7.73 -7.37
N ASN A 186 9.14 9.02 -7.02
CA ASN A 186 9.70 9.46 -5.74
C ASN A 186 8.63 9.44 -4.64
N LEU A 187 8.17 8.24 -4.31
CA LEU A 187 7.04 8.01 -3.40
C LEU A 187 7.29 8.59 -2.00
N ALA A 188 8.52 8.50 -1.49
CA ALA A 188 8.87 9.02 -0.17
C ALA A 188 8.71 10.55 -0.09
N LYS A 189 9.22 11.28 -1.10
CA LYS A 189 9.04 12.74 -1.14
C LYS A 189 7.59 13.13 -1.42
N ALA A 190 6.91 12.41 -2.31
CA ALA A 190 5.48 12.62 -2.58
C ALA A 190 4.65 12.50 -1.28
N ALA A 191 4.88 11.44 -0.50
CA ALA A 191 4.20 11.24 0.78
C ALA A 191 4.50 12.39 1.76
N LYS A 192 5.76 12.84 1.86
CA LYS A 192 6.13 13.99 2.69
C LYS A 192 5.39 15.26 2.25
N THR A 193 5.29 15.51 0.95
CA THR A 193 4.58 16.68 0.40
C THR A 193 3.08 16.61 0.67
N PHE A 194 2.43 15.46 0.47
CA PHE A 194 1.00 15.32 0.79
C PHE A 194 0.70 15.43 2.30
N ARG A 195 1.61 15.00 3.17
CA ARG A 195 1.48 15.29 4.61
C ARG A 195 1.55 16.78 4.90
N LYS A 196 2.39 17.54 4.17
CA LYS A 196 2.41 19.01 4.29
C LYS A 196 1.10 19.63 3.80
N SER A 197 0.52 19.16 2.69
CA SER A 197 -0.78 19.67 2.24
C SER A 197 -1.88 19.38 3.26
N ILE A 198 -1.94 18.17 3.83
CA ILE A 198 -2.92 17.84 4.88
C ILE A 198 -2.78 18.76 6.09
N LYS A 199 -1.55 19.12 6.50
CA LYS A 199 -1.33 20.07 7.60
C LYS A 199 -1.84 21.49 7.30
N LEU A 200 -1.90 21.88 6.02
CA LEU A 200 -2.45 23.17 5.61
C LEU A 200 -3.98 23.14 5.58
N CYS A 201 -4.57 22.00 5.21
CA CYS A 201 -6.02 21.84 5.22
C CYS A 201 -6.38 20.36 5.41
N ASP A 202 -6.81 20.00 6.62
CA ASP A 202 -7.16 18.65 7.04
C ASP A 202 -8.64 18.31 6.82
N LYS A 203 -9.43 19.27 6.32
CA LYS A 203 -10.84 19.09 5.96
C LYS A 203 -11.02 18.63 4.51
N LEU A 204 -9.96 18.71 3.69
CA LEU A 204 -10.05 18.41 2.27
C LEU A 204 -9.66 16.95 1.98
N PRO A 205 -10.47 16.23 1.18
CA PRO A 205 -10.25 14.80 0.94
C PRO A 205 -9.03 14.51 0.08
N PHE A 206 -8.63 15.44 -0.82
CA PHE A 206 -7.61 15.16 -1.84
C PHE A 206 -6.21 14.92 -1.25
N GLY A 207 -5.84 15.57 -0.15
CA GLY A 207 -4.57 15.30 0.54
C GLY A 207 -4.51 13.88 1.08
N PHE A 208 -5.58 13.44 1.72
CA PHE A 208 -5.69 12.07 2.22
C PHE A 208 -5.75 11.04 1.08
N TYR A 209 -6.53 11.31 0.04
CA TYR A 209 -6.66 10.45 -1.14
C TYR A 209 -5.31 10.25 -1.83
N ASN A 210 -4.59 11.34 -2.13
CA ASN A 210 -3.31 11.27 -2.81
C ASN A 210 -2.23 10.62 -1.94
N LEU A 211 -2.22 10.89 -0.64
CA LEU A 211 -1.33 10.20 0.30
C LEU A 211 -1.64 8.69 0.34
N ALA A 212 -2.91 8.29 0.35
CA ALA A 212 -3.31 6.89 0.30
C ALA A 212 -2.80 6.19 -0.97
N LEU A 213 -2.92 6.82 -2.14
CA LEU A 213 -2.36 6.31 -3.40
C LEU A 213 -0.85 6.09 -3.32
N VAL A 214 -0.11 7.08 -2.79
CA VAL A 214 1.34 6.98 -2.62
C VAL A 214 1.72 5.84 -1.68
N LEU A 215 1.02 5.71 -0.54
CA LEU A 215 1.28 4.67 0.44
C LEU A 215 1.06 3.27 -0.14
N LEU A 216 -0.03 3.07 -0.88
CA LEU A 216 -0.30 1.82 -1.59
C LEU A 216 0.79 1.47 -2.61
N ARG A 217 1.26 2.46 -3.38
CA ARG A 217 2.38 2.27 -4.33
C ARG A 217 3.69 1.97 -3.62
N SER A 218 3.88 2.49 -2.41
CA SER A 218 5.04 2.19 -1.56
C SER A 218 4.89 0.89 -0.76
N ASN A 219 3.87 0.09 -1.05
CA ASN A 219 3.56 -1.19 -0.41
C ASN A 219 3.02 -1.09 1.04
N ASP A 220 2.80 0.12 1.56
CA ASP A 220 2.14 0.37 2.85
C ASP A 220 0.61 0.39 2.68
N ALA A 221 0.03 -0.82 2.60
CA ALA A 221 -1.41 -0.96 2.40
C ALA A 221 -2.24 -0.49 3.59
N PHE A 222 -1.73 -0.67 4.81
CA PHE A 222 -2.43 -0.29 6.03
C PHE A 222 -2.48 1.24 6.20
N GLY A 223 -1.34 1.92 6.06
CA GLY A 223 -1.31 3.38 6.06
C GLY A 223 -2.15 3.95 4.91
N GLY A 224 -2.11 3.30 3.74
CA GLY A 224 -2.97 3.63 2.61
C GLY A 224 -4.46 3.54 2.94
N ALA A 225 -4.88 2.47 3.62
CA ALA A 225 -6.28 2.27 4.02
C ALA A 225 -6.75 3.34 5.00
N GLN A 226 -5.96 3.64 6.04
CA GLN A 226 -6.30 4.68 7.02
C GLN A 226 -6.53 6.06 6.36
N HIS A 227 -5.66 6.44 5.43
CA HIS A 227 -5.80 7.73 4.76
C HIS A 227 -6.94 7.73 3.73
N ALA A 228 -7.19 6.62 3.03
CA ALA A 228 -8.34 6.53 2.13
C ALA A 228 -9.67 6.62 2.91
N LEU A 229 -9.75 6.05 4.10
CA LEU A 229 -10.91 6.18 4.99
C LEU A 229 -11.10 7.63 5.46
N LYS A 230 -10.03 8.32 5.85
CA LYS A 230 -10.11 9.75 6.16
C LYS A 230 -10.58 10.59 4.98
N ALA A 231 -10.14 10.28 3.76
CA ALA A 231 -10.63 10.96 2.56
C ALA A 231 -12.14 10.78 2.38
N VAL A 232 -12.66 9.57 2.63
CA VAL A 232 -14.10 9.28 2.65
C VAL A 232 -14.82 10.05 3.75
N GLU A 233 -14.26 10.10 4.96
CA GLU A 233 -14.82 10.85 6.09
C GLU A 233 -14.93 12.36 5.79
N CYS A 234 -13.90 12.95 5.15
CA CYS A 234 -13.91 14.37 4.75
C CYS A 234 -15.02 14.71 3.76
N LEU A 235 -15.43 13.78 2.90
CA LEU A 235 -16.53 13.98 1.95
C LEU A 235 -17.92 13.84 2.58
N GLY A 236 -17.99 13.29 3.80
CA GLY A 236 -19.24 13.01 4.48
C GLY A 236 -20.08 11.93 3.79
N PRO A 237 -21.30 11.68 4.31
CA PRO A 237 -22.21 10.75 3.68
C PRO A 237 -22.68 11.31 2.34
N LEU A 238 -23.04 10.42 1.40
CA LEU A 238 -23.64 10.80 0.13
C LEU A 238 -25.00 11.49 0.40
N HIS A 239 -25.00 12.81 0.57
CA HIS A 239 -26.19 13.60 0.87
C HIS A 239 -26.45 14.58 -0.26
N SER A 240 -27.30 14.11 -1.20
CA SER A 240 -28.17 14.79 -2.17
C SER A 240 -27.84 16.17 -2.76
N THR A 241 -26.62 16.69 -2.62
CA THR A 241 -26.22 17.96 -3.20
C THR A 241 -25.85 17.73 -4.66
N SER A 242 -26.55 18.45 -5.54
CA SER A 242 -26.74 18.18 -6.97
C SER A 242 -25.51 18.36 -7.86
N SER A 243 -24.29 18.35 -7.32
CA SER A 243 -23.07 18.50 -8.14
C SER A 243 -22.45 17.14 -8.47
N GLY A 244 -22.45 16.77 -9.75
CA GLY A 244 -21.93 15.48 -10.23
C GLY A 244 -20.43 15.25 -9.94
N VAL A 245 -19.65 16.32 -9.72
CA VAL A 245 -18.21 16.23 -9.42
C VAL A 245 -17.96 15.67 -8.01
N HIS A 246 -18.79 16.05 -7.04
CA HIS A 246 -18.69 15.53 -5.67
C HIS A 246 -18.97 14.02 -5.64
N ASP A 247 -20.01 13.58 -6.37
CA ASP A 247 -20.36 12.16 -6.46
C ASP A 247 -19.24 11.31 -7.07
N GLN A 248 -18.55 11.83 -8.09
CA GLN A 248 -17.43 11.13 -8.72
C GLN A 248 -16.25 11.00 -7.74
N THR A 249 -15.87 12.11 -7.10
CA THR A 249 -14.76 12.14 -6.13
C THR A 249 -15.03 11.21 -4.95
N TRP A 250 -16.27 11.19 -4.47
CA TRP A 250 -16.75 10.25 -3.46
C TRP A 250 -16.58 8.79 -3.90
N ALA A 251 -17.01 8.46 -5.12
CA ALA A 251 -16.89 7.11 -5.63
C ALA A 251 -15.42 6.68 -5.79
N GLU A 252 -14.54 7.59 -6.23
CA GLU A 252 -13.10 7.33 -6.35
C GLU A 252 -12.45 7.08 -4.98
N CYS A 253 -12.81 7.87 -3.96
CA CYS A 253 -12.30 7.70 -2.60
C CYS A 253 -12.74 6.36 -1.98
N TYR A 254 -14.00 5.96 -2.15
CA TYR A 254 -14.47 4.66 -1.67
C TYR A 254 -13.83 3.49 -2.41
N SER A 255 -13.71 3.58 -3.73
CA SER A 255 -13.02 2.56 -4.54
C SER A 255 -11.57 2.37 -4.07
N LEU A 256 -10.87 3.48 -3.82
CA LEU A 256 -9.52 3.47 -3.28
C LEU A 256 -9.47 2.88 -1.87
N ALA A 257 -10.38 3.28 -0.98
CA ALA A 257 -10.45 2.76 0.38
C ALA A 257 -10.69 1.25 0.40
N PHE A 258 -11.58 0.76 -0.46
CA PHE A 258 -11.81 -0.66 -0.65
C PHE A 258 -10.54 -1.39 -1.06
N LYS A 259 -9.87 -0.92 -2.11
CA LYS A 259 -8.63 -1.52 -2.61
C LYS A 259 -7.53 -1.54 -1.55
N ALA A 260 -7.39 -0.44 -0.81
CA ALA A 260 -6.41 -0.30 0.24
C ALA A 260 -6.65 -1.29 1.39
N PHE A 261 -7.88 -1.31 1.89
CA PHE A 261 -8.28 -2.19 2.98
C PHE A 261 -8.19 -3.66 2.56
N TYR A 262 -8.66 -4.00 1.36
CA TYR A 262 -8.53 -5.34 0.80
C TYR A 262 -7.05 -5.78 0.70
N SER A 263 -6.16 -4.90 0.24
CA SER A 263 -4.72 -5.19 0.21
C SER A 263 -4.13 -5.35 1.61
N ALA A 264 -4.59 -4.56 2.59
CA ALA A 264 -4.16 -4.67 3.97
C ALA A 264 -4.61 -6.01 4.59
N LEU A 265 -5.85 -6.45 4.34
CA LEU A 265 -6.37 -7.74 4.81
C LEU A 265 -5.52 -8.91 4.33
N HIS A 266 -5.10 -8.91 3.06
CA HIS A 266 -4.26 -9.98 2.51
C HIS A 266 -2.85 -10.02 3.11
N LYS A 267 -2.30 -8.87 3.48
CA LYS A 267 -0.95 -8.77 4.04
C LYS A 267 -0.90 -9.02 5.55
N SER A 268 -1.87 -8.47 6.28
CA SER A 268 -1.95 -8.61 7.74
C SER A 268 -3.42 -8.54 8.18
N PRO A 269 -4.13 -9.68 8.23
CA PRO A 269 -5.53 -9.72 8.63
C PRO A 269 -5.78 -9.09 9.99
N ALA A 270 -4.94 -9.39 10.98
CA ALA A 270 -5.09 -8.88 12.35
C ALA A 270 -4.98 -7.35 12.43
N THR A 271 -4.05 -6.76 11.68
CA THR A 271 -3.87 -5.31 11.65
C THR A 271 -5.02 -4.63 10.90
N ALA A 272 -5.42 -5.15 9.74
CA ALA A 272 -6.52 -4.59 8.96
C ALA A 272 -7.86 -4.60 9.73
N MET A 273 -8.14 -5.66 10.51
CA MET A 273 -9.34 -5.74 11.35
C MET A 273 -9.43 -4.63 12.41
N SER A 274 -8.32 -4.03 12.83
CA SER A 274 -8.33 -2.91 13.80
C SER A 274 -8.84 -1.58 13.23
N ILE A 275 -8.91 -1.47 11.89
CA ILE A 275 -9.37 -0.27 11.18
C ILE A 275 -10.59 -0.57 10.31
N GLU A 276 -11.34 -1.64 10.61
CA GLU A 276 -12.53 -2.04 9.87
C GLU A 276 -13.57 -0.90 9.88
N PRO A 277 -13.89 -0.29 8.73
CA PRO A 277 -14.83 0.81 8.72
C PRO A 277 -16.26 0.26 8.91
N PRO A 278 -17.19 1.03 9.48
CA PRO A 278 -18.55 0.55 9.79
C PRO A 278 -19.32 -0.01 8.58
N TRP A 279 -19.02 0.51 7.39
CA TRP A 279 -19.63 0.09 6.12
C TRP A 279 -18.98 -1.17 5.51
N TRP A 280 -17.95 -1.73 6.13
CA TRP A 280 -17.27 -2.97 5.70
C TRP A 280 -18.08 -4.21 6.07
N ASN A 281 -19.32 -4.26 5.60
CA ASN A 281 -20.23 -5.40 5.77
C ASN A 281 -20.87 -5.74 4.41
N ASP A 282 -21.33 -6.98 4.24
CA ASP A 282 -21.83 -7.48 2.94
C ASP A 282 -22.96 -6.61 2.36
N GLY A 283 -23.91 -6.18 3.19
CA GLY A 283 -25.05 -5.36 2.75
C GLY A 283 -24.62 -3.98 2.25
N ASP A 284 -23.80 -3.28 3.02
CA ASP A 284 -23.32 -1.95 2.66
C ASP A 284 -22.35 -1.99 1.48
N LEU A 285 -21.43 -2.95 1.44
CA LEU A 285 -20.50 -3.12 0.32
C LEU A 285 -21.25 -3.35 -1.00
N ARG A 286 -22.32 -4.17 -1.01
CA ARG A 286 -23.15 -4.39 -2.21
C ARG A 286 -23.84 -3.10 -2.67
N ARG A 287 -24.40 -2.35 -1.73
CA ARG A 287 -25.07 -1.07 -1.99
C ARG A 287 -24.08 -0.03 -2.52
N ILE A 288 -22.98 0.18 -1.81
CA ILE A 288 -21.95 1.17 -2.15
C ILE A 288 -21.28 0.83 -3.48
N SER A 289 -20.86 -0.43 -3.69
CA SER A 289 -20.22 -0.83 -4.97
C SER A 289 -21.14 -0.67 -6.18
N LYS A 290 -22.47 -0.78 -6.00
CA LYS A 290 -23.43 -0.45 -7.07
C LYS A 290 -23.38 1.02 -7.44
N ILE A 291 -23.48 1.89 -6.44
CA ILE A 291 -23.43 3.36 -6.62
C ILE A 291 -22.11 3.77 -7.28
N ILE A 292 -20.99 3.20 -6.82
CA ILE A 292 -19.65 3.49 -7.36
C ILE A 292 -19.59 3.17 -8.86
N VAL A 293 -20.07 2.00 -9.29
CA VAL A 293 -20.07 1.62 -10.71
C VAL A 293 -21.00 2.50 -11.55
N GLU A 294 -22.12 2.95 -11.00
CA GLU A 294 -23.02 3.91 -11.67
C GLU A 294 -22.35 5.28 -11.87
N LYS A 295 -21.56 5.74 -10.90
CA LYS A 295 -20.83 7.03 -10.97
C LYS A 295 -19.52 6.94 -11.75
N LEU A 296 -18.87 5.77 -11.77
CA LEU A 296 -17.58 5.51 -12.40
C LEU A 296 -17.69 4.42 -13.47
N ALA A 297 -18.65 4.56 -14.39
CA ALA A 297 -18.94 3.52 -15.39
C ALA A 297 -17.75 3.21 -16.33
N SER A 298 -16.81 4.16 -16.50
CA SER A 298 -15.59 4.01 -17.28
C SER A 298 -14.37 3.55 -16.48
N ASP A 299 -14.46 3.44 -15.15
CA ASP A 299 -13.33 3.05 -14.31
C ASP A 299 -13.28 1.52 -14.12
N ALA A 300 -12.21 0.90 -14.64
CA ALA A 300 -12.01 -0.53 -14.51
C ALA A 300 -11.88 -1.00 -13.04
N ASP A 301 -11.30 -0.19 -12.15
CA ASP A 301 -11.11 -0.55 -10.74
C ASP A 301 -12.46 -0.51 -9.97
N ALA A 302 -13.41 0.33 -10.38
CA ALA A 302 -14.78 0.32 -9.83
C ALA A 302 -15.53 -0.98 -10.17
N TRP A 303 -15.44 -1.43 -11.43
CA TRP A 303 -16.01 -2.71 -11.86
C TRP A 303 -15.32 -3.90 -11.18
N GLU A 304 -14.00 -3.82 -11.01
CA GLU A 304 -13.24 -4.80 -10.22
C GLU A 304 -13.84 -4.90 -8.81
N MET A 305 -13.88 -3.80 -8.06
CA MET A 305 -14.41 -3.74 -6.70
C MET A 305 -15.80 -4.41 -6.61
N ARG A 306 -16.73 -4.04 -7.49
CA ARG A 306 -18.09 -4.62 -7.50
C ARG A 306 -18.06 -6.14 -7.74
N ALA A 307 -17.22 -6.62 -8.65
CA ALA A 307 -17.08 -8.05 -8.91
C ALA A 307 -16.60 -8.80 -7.66
N TRP A 308 -15.57 -8.28 -6.97
CA TRP A 308 -15.02 -8.87 -5.74
C TRP A 308 -16.04 -8.90 -4.59
N VAL A 309 -16.84 -7.84 -4.43
CA VAL A 309 -17.92 -7.76 -3.45
C VAL A 309 -18.98 -8.84 -3.73
N LEU A 310 -19.44 -8.94 -4.97
CA LEU A 310 -20.54 -9.84 -5.34
C LEU A 310 -20.15 -11.31 -5.30
N CYS A 311 -18.94 -11.67 -5.74
CA CYS A 311 -18.50 -13.07 -5.74
C CYS A 311 -18.10 -13.60 -4.35
N GLY A 312 -18.25 -12.79 -3.29
CA GLY A 312 -17.95 -13.20 -1.92
C GLY A 312 -16.47 -13.52 -1.69
N MET A 313 -15.54 -13.12 -2.57
CA MET A 313 -14.11 -13.39 -2.37
C MET A 313 -13.55 -12.66 -1.14
N ILE A 314 -14.25 -11.65 -0.63
CA ILE A 314 -13.96 -10.98 0.64
C ILE A 314 -14.34 -11.89 1.82
N ALA A 315 -15.37 -12.73 1.68
CA ALA A 315 -15.89 -13.59 2.75
C ALA A 315 -14.86 -14.61 3.26
N HIS A 316 -13.89 -15.02 2.44
CA HIS A 316 -12.79 -15.91 2.87
C HIS A 316 -11.86 -15.26 3.92
N THR A 317 -11.87 -13.93 4.05
CA THR A 317 -11.13 -13.22 5.10
C THR A 317 -11.92 -13.08 6.41
N TYR A 318 -13.20 -13.50 6.44
CA TYR A 318 -14.01 -13.47 7.65
C TYR A 318 -14.13 -14.86 8.30
N PRO A 319 -14.09 -14.94 9.64
CA PRO A 319 -14.52 -16.13 10.37
C PRO A 319 -16.05 -16.31 10.27
N THR A 320 -16.51 -16.93 9.19
CA THR A 320 -17.72 -17.79 9.02
C THR A 320 -19.11 -17.33 9.48
N SER A 321 -19.32 -16.18 10.13
CA SER A 321 -20.64 -15.85 10.71
C SER A 321 -21.63 -15.20 9.73
N SER A 322 -21.19 -14.80 8.52
CA SER A 322 -21.99 -14.09 7.52
C SER A 322 -21.87 -14.69 6.12
N ILE A 323 -22.09 -16.00 5.99
CA ILE A 323 -22.27 -16.61 4.66
C ILE A 323 -23.48 -15.95 3.98
N PRO A 324 -23.35 -15.43 2.75
CA PRO A 324 -24.48 -14.87 2.00
C PRO A 324 -25.60 -15.89 1.85
N GLU A 325 -26.84 -15.41 1.70
CA GLU A 325 -27.94 -16.31 1.41
C GLU A 325 -27.69 -16.99 0.04
N PRO A 326 -27.76 -18.33 -0.05
CA PRO A 326 -27.43 -19.06 -1.29
C PRO A 326 -28.23 -18.65 -2.54
N SER A 327 -29.41 -18.05 -2.34
CA SER A 327 -30.23 -17.42 -3.39
C SER A 327 -29.52 -16.29 -4.11
N SER A 328 -29.03 -15.33 -3.32
CA SER A 328 -28.29 -14.17 -3.77
C SER A 328 -26.99 -14.62 -4.43
N HIS A 329 -26.33 -15.64 -3.88
CA HIS A 329 -25.03 -16.11 -4.33
C HIS A 329 -24.95 -16.44 -5.83
N CYS A 330 -25.95 -17.12 -6.41
CA CYS A 330 -25.92 -17.46 -7.85
C CYS A 330 -26.14 -16.22 -8.74
N LEU A 331 -27.10 -15.36 -8.39
CA LEU A 331 -27.33 -14.10 -9.12
C LEU A 331 -26.12 -13.16 -9.00
N ASP A 332 -25.53 -13.10 -7.82
CA ASP A 332 -24.34 -12.32 -7.54
C ASP A 332 -23.12 -12.84 -8.29
N CYS A 333 -22.92 -14.16 -8.37
CA CYS A 333 -21.85 -14.73 -9.17
C CYS A 333 -22.00 -14.40 -10.66
N ARG A 334 -23.23 -14.39 -11.19
CA ARG A 334 -23.48 -13.98 -12.58
C ARG A 334 -23.19 -12.50 -12.80
N GLU A 335 -23.65 -11.67 -11.88
CA GLU A 335 -23.40 -10.23 -11.94
C GLU A 335 -21.90 -9.91 -11.74
N ALA A 336 -21.20 -10.62 -10.86
CA ALA A 336 -19.76 -10.54 -10.69
C ALA A 336 -19.02 -10.92 -11.98
N ALA A 337 -19.45 -11.98 -12.67
CA ALA A 337 -18.90 -12.36 -13.96
C ALA A 337 -19.06 -11.25 -15.00
N ARG A 338 -20.24 -10.60 -15.07
CA ARG A 338 -20.47 -9.43 -15.94
C ARG A 338 -19.55 -8.27 -15.59
N CYS A 339 -19.37 -7.99 -14.30
CA CYS A 339 -18.45 -6.95 -13.84
C CYS A 339 -17.00 -7.26 -14.24
N PHE A 340 -16.54 -8.52 -14.12
CA PHE A 340 -15.22 -8.93 -14.60
C PHE A 340 -15.07 -8.84 -16.12
N PHE A 341 -16.12 -9.19 -16.90
CA PHE A 341 -16.09 -8.97 -18.35
C PHE A 341 -15.95 -7.48 -18.67
N LYS A 342 -16.70 -6.61 -17.99
CA LYS A 342 -16.62 -5.17 -18.20
C LYS A 342 -15.25 -4.60 -17.82
N GLN A 343 -14.68 -5.07 -16.72
CA GLN A 343 -13.31 -4.75 -16.33
C GLN A 343 -12.30 -5.19 -17.41
N ALA A 344 -12.47 -6.37 -18.00
CA ALA A 344 -11.60 -6.89 -19.06
C ALA A 344 -11.65 -6.04 -20.34
N GLU A 345 -12.79 -5.42 -20.65
CA GLU A 345 -12.95 -4.46 -21.73
C GLU A 345 -12.19 -3.15 -21.44
N LEU A 346 -12.36 -2.61 -20.23
CA LEU A 346 -11.79 -1.32 -19.83
C LEU A 346 -10.29 -1.39 -19.53
N ALA A 347 -9.78 -2.55 -19.09
CA ALA A 347 -8.38 -2.77 -18.76
C ALA A 347 -7.79 -3.99 -19.52
N PRO A 348 -7.41 -3.83 -20.80
CA PRO A 348 -6.89 -4.93 -21.63
C PRO A 348 -5.69 -5.66 -21.02
N MET A 349 -4.85 -4.94 -20.26
CA MET A 349 -3.68 -5.50 -19.56
C MET A 349 -4.06 -6.52 -18.47
N LYS A 350 -5.28 -6.45 -17.92
CA LYS A 350 -5.82 -7.39 -16.93
C LYS A 350 -6.75 -8.45 -17.56
N LYS A 351 -6.95 -8.43 -18.89
CA LYS A 351 -8.00 -9.19 -19.59
C LYS A 351 -8.00 -10.68 -19.23
N THR A 352 -6.87 -11.37 -19.34
CA THR A 352 -6.78 -12.82 -19.08
C THR A 352 -7.25 -13.17 -17.66
N ARG A 353 -6.69 -12.48 -16.64
CA ARG A 353 -7.07 -12.68 -15.24
C ARG A 353 -8.55 -12.39 -14.99
N CYS A 354 -9.10 -11.34 -15.61
CA CYS A 354 -10.52 -10.98 -15.46
C CYS A 354 -11.42 -12.05 -16.10
N LEU A 355 -11.07 -12.56 -17.29
CA LEU A 355 -11.83 -13.62 -17.96
C LEU A 355 -11.80 -14.94 -17.16
N GLU A 356 -10.67 -15.29 -16.55
CA GLU A 356 -10.55 -16.44 -15.65
C GLU A 356 -11.44 -16.27 -14.41
N ALA A 357 -11.42 -15.10 -13.78
CA ALA A 357 -12.28 -14.78 -12.64
C ALA A 357 -13.77 -14.81 -13.01
N ALA A 358 -14.15 -14.29 -14.18
CA ALA A 358 -15.50 -14.37 -14.70
C ALA A 358 -15.94 -15.83 -14.92
N ALA A 359 -15.08 -16.65 -15.52
CA ALA A 359 -15.35 -18.07 -15.72
C ALA A 359 -15.49 -18.84 -14.40
N ASN A 360 -14.68 -18.51 -13.39
CA ASN A 360 -14.83 -19.05 -12.02
C ASN A 360 -16.21 -18.71 -11.46
N CYS A 361 -16.62 -17.44 -11.51
CA CYS A 361 -17.92 -17.01 -11.00
C CYS A 361 -19.08 -17.73 -11.73
N MET A 362 -18.98 -17.89 -13.06
CA MET A 362 -19.99 -18.62 -13.83
C MET A 362 -20.06 -20.10 -13.47
N ARG A 363 -18.94 -20.76 -13.20
CA ARG A 363 -18.91 -22.15 -12.72
C ARG A 363 -19.57 -22.29 -11.35
N GLU A 364 -19.30 -21.36 -10.42
CA GLU A 364 -19.94 -21.38 -9.10
C GLU A 364 -21.45 -21.16 -9.20
N ALA A 365 -21.92 -20.24 -10.06
CA ALA A 365 -23.35 -20.06 -10.33
C ALA A 365 -24.00 -21.35 -10.87
N GLN A 366 -23.35 -22.03 -11.82
CA GLN A 366 -23.83 -23.30 -12.39
C GLN A 366 -23.92 -24.42 -11.35
N LYS A 367 -22.95 -24.52 -10.43
CA LYS A 367 -22.98 -25.52 -9.34
C LYS A 367 -24.19 -25.32 -8.43
N VAL A 368 -24.51 -24.08 -8.08
CA VAL A 368 -25.69 -23.76 -7.23
C VAL A 368 -26.99 -24.13 -7.96
N GLU A 369 -27.08 -23.89 -9.26
CA GLU A 369 -28.25 -24.27 -10.07
C GLU A 369 -28.40 -25.78 -10.23
N GLU A 370 -27.30 -26.49 -10.46
CA GLU A 370 -27.29 -27.96 -10.51
C GLU A 370 -27.75 -28.56 -9.18
N LEU A 371 -27.25 -28.03 -8.05
CA LEU A 371 -27.68 -28.46 -6.72
C LEU A 371 -29.18 -28.21 -6.52
N ALA A 372 -29.70 -27.06 -6.94
CA ALA A 372 -31.14 -26.78 -6.89
C ALA A 372 -31.96 -27.79 -7.69
N ARG A 373 -31.49 -28.14 -8.88
CA ARG A 373 -32.11 -29.13 -9.76
C ARG A 373 -32.11 -30.52 -9.13
N GLN A 374 -30.98 -30.94 -8.55
CA GLN A 374 -30.83 -32.26 -7.90
C GLN A 374 -31.79 -32.44 -6.72
N HIS A 375 -32.09 -31.38 -5.99
CA HIS A 375 -33.03 -31.43 -4.87
C HIS A 375 -34.49 -31.21 -5.28
N GLY A 376 -34.79 -31.07 -6.59
CA GLY A 376 -36.14 -30.85 -7.09
C GLY A 376 -36.78 -29.55 -6.55
N VAL A 377 -35.96 -28.62 -6.06
CA VAL A 377 -36.45 -27.37 -5.50
C VAL A 377 -36.45 -26.34 -6.62
N PRO A 378 -37.60 -25.71 -6.93
CA PRO A 378 -37.62 -24.57 -7.84
C PRO A 378 -36.57 -23.57 -7.38
N PHE A 379 -35.73 -23.05 -8.28
CA PHE A 379 -34.62 -22.16 -7.90
C PHE A 379 -35.08 -20.99 -7.02
N ALA A 380 -36.26 -20.43 -7.32
CA ALA A 380 -36.90 -19.38 -6.50
C ALA A 380 -37.32 -19.86 -5.09
N ALA A 381 -37.69 -21.14 -4.93
CA ALA A 381 -38.05 -21.73 -3.64
C ALA A 381 -36.80 -22.13 -2.83
N LEU A 382 -35.76 -22.68 -3.47
CA LEU A 382 -34.49 -23.02 -2.80
C LEU A 382 -33.86 -21.76 -2.22
N ALA A 383 -33.94 -20.69 -2.99
CA ALA A 383 -33.50 -19.39 -2.60
C ALA A 383 -34.14 -18.93 -1.27
N ALA A 384 -35.47 -19.03 -1.16
CA ALA A 384 -36.20 -18.67 0.04
C ALA A 384 -35.90 -19.63 1.22
N THR A 385 -35.79 -20.94 0.96
CA THR A 385 -35.49 -21.92 2.02
C THR A 385 -34.10 -21.71 2.62
N LEU A 386 -33.08 -21.46 1.79
CA LEU A 386 -31.71 -21.25 2.23
C LEU A 386 -31.52 -19.89 2.94
N SER A 387 -32.29 -18.86 2.56
CA SER A 387 -32.40 -17.59 3.31
C SER A 387 -32.92 -17.81 4.74
N VAL A 388 -34.01 -18.57 4.86
CA VAL A 388 -34.60 -18.92 6.17
C VAL A 388 -33.63 -19.75 7.01
N LEU A 389 -32.93 -20.71 6.41
CA LEU A 389 -31.95 -21.55 7.09
C LEU A 389 -30.71 -20.76 7.55
N ALA A 390 -30.18 -19.88 6.69
CA ALA A 390 -29.10 -18.96 7.05
C ALA A 390 -29.52 -18.03 8.20
N THR A 391 -30.73 -17.48 8.16
CA THR A 391 -31.29 -16.64 9.22
C THR A 391 -31.51 -17.41 10.52
N ALA A 392 -31.99 -18.66 10.45
CA ALA A 392 -32.16 -19.53 11.62
C ALA A 392 -30.82 -19.91 12.26
N LEU A 393 -29.78 -20.16 11.45
CA LEU A 393 -28.42 -20.41 11.94
C LEU A 393 -27.81 -19.16 12.60
N ARG A 394 -28.08 -17.96 12.07
CA ARG A 394 -27.66 -16.67 12.67
C ARG A 394 -28.34 -16.38 14.02
N ARG A 395 -29.56 -16.88 14.24
CA ARG A 395 -30.32 -16.68 15.48
C ARG A 395 -29.97 -17.66 16.61
N ARG A 396 -29.09 -18.64 16.39
CA ARG A 396 -28.61 -19.48 17.51
C ARG A 396 -27.78 -18.60 18.47
N PRO A 397 -28.19 -18.45 19.75
CA PRO A 397 -27.43 -17.65 20.69
C PRO A 397 -26.02 -18.24 20.86
N ARG A 398 -25.00 -17.37 20.80
CA ARG A 398 -23.57 -17.67 20.96
C ARG A 398 -23.25 -18.70 22.07
N ARG A 399 -24.04 -18.69 23.16
CA ARG A 399 -23.93 -19.63 24.29
C ARG A 399 -24.27 -21.09 23.94
N ALA A 400 -25.25 -21.34 23.07
CA ALA A 400 -25.66 -22.70 22.70
C ALA A 400 -24.63 -23.38 21.78
N ALA A 401 -23.98 -22.62 20.90
CA ALA A 401 -22.92 -23.13 20.04
C ALA A 401 -21.63 -23.44 20.85
N LEU A 402 -21.27 -22.58 21.82
CA LEU A 402 -20.15 -22.83 22.72
C LEU A 402 -20.43 -24.00 23.70
N ALA A 403 -21.66 -24.15 24.19
CA ALA A 403 -22.05 -25.27 25.05
C ALA A 403 -22.07 -26.61 24.28
N ALA A 404 -22.50 -26.61 23.01
CA ALA A 404 -22.47 -27.80 22.16
C ALA A 404 -21.04 -28.21 21.78
N ALA A 405 -20.14 -27.24 21.55
CA ALA A 405 -18.72 -27.52 21.33
C ALA A 405 -18.03 -28.08 22.59
N ALA A 406 -18.33 -27.53 23.77
CA ALA A 406 -17.81 -28.04 25.04
C ALA A 406 -18.34 -29.44 25.40
N ALA A 407 -19.59 -29.77 25.03
CA ALA A 407 -20.16 -31.10 25.24
C ALA A 407 -19.59 -32.17 24.31
N ALA A 408 -19.21 -31.79 23.07
CA ALA A 408 -18.57 -32.68 22.12
C ALA A 408 -17.14 -33.06 22.55
N ASP A 409 -16.41 -32.13 23.17
CA ASP A 409 -15.05 -32.34 23.68
C ASP A 409 -15.02 -33.22 24.94
N ALA A 410 -16.08 -33.14 25.76
CA ALA A 410 -16.25 -33.98 26.96
C ALA A 410 -16.64 -35.44 26.67
N SER A 411 -16.94 -35.80 25.41
CA SER A 411 -17.51 -37.10 25.04
C SER A 411 -16.50 -38.08 24.39
N LEU A 412 -15.20 -37.76 24.35
CA LEU A 412 -14.18 -38.68 23.85
C LEU A 412 -13.78 -39.69 24.95
N PRO A 413 -13.96 -41.01 24.75
CA PRO A 413 -13.54 -42.00 25.73
C PRO A 413 -12.01 -42.19 25.69
N LEU A 414 -11.37 -41.98 26.85
CA LEU A 414 -9.99 -42.36 27.13
C LEU A 414 -9.83 -43.88 27.00
N ASN A 415 -9.19 -44.30 25.91
CA ASN A 415 -8.81 -45.69 25.68
C ASN A 415 -7.58 -46.04 26.54
N GLN A 416 -7.79 -46.66 27.69
CA GLN A 416 -6.71 -47.23 28.52
C GLN A 416 -6.31 -48.59 27.95
N SER A 417 -5.10 -48.68 27.38
CA SER A 417 -4.50 -49.95 26.97
C SER A 417 -3.97 -50.70 28.19
N SER A 418 -4.60 -51.81 28.54
CA SER A 418 -4.02 -52.85 29.39
C SER A 418 -3.11 -53.74 28.53
N ARG A 419 -1.81 -53.76 28.85
CA ARG A 419 -0.85 -54.76 28.35
C ARG A 419 -0.95 -56.00 29.23
N SER A 420 -1.41 -57.11 28.68
CA SER A 420 -1.13 -58.46 29.17
C SER A 420 -0.01 -59.09 28.36
N GLY A 421 0.90 -59.77 29.06
CA GLY A 421 2.03 -60.48 28.48
C GLY A 421 1.64 -61.80 27.80
N GLY A 422 2.55 -62.29 26.98
CA GLY A 422 2.49 -63.60 26.37
C GLY A 422 3.75 -63.88 25.55
N ASP A 423 4.60 -64.74 26.09
CA ASP A 423 5.77 -65.34 25.45
C ASP A 423 5.42 -66.06 24.15
N ALA A 424 6.30 -65.98 23.15
CA ALA A 424 6.59 -67.08 22.24
C ALA A 424 7.94 -66.88 21.54
N THR A 425 8.71 -67.96 21.57
CA THR A 425 10.04 -68.18 21.02
C THR A 425 10.07 -68.16 19.48
N GLY A 426 11.19 -67.72 18.90
CA GLY A 426 11.41 -67.77 17.46
C GLY A 426 12.79 -67.29 17.04
N THR A 427 13.76 -68.20 17.04
CA THR A 427 15.11 -68.05 16.50
C THR A 427 15.11 -67.76 14.99
N CYS A 428 15.96 -66.84 14.52
CA CYS A 428 16.95 -67.08 13.44
C CYS A 428 17.82 -65.86 13.10
N ALA A 429 19.12 -66.15 12.95
CA ALA A 429 20.09 -65.64 11.98
C ALA A 429 20.56 -64.17 12.01
N ARG A 430 21.72 -64.02 12.68
CA ARG A 430 22.92 -63.25 12.31
C ARG A 430 23.05 -62.87 10.82
N ALA A 431 23.41 -61.62 10.57
CA ALA A 431 24.40 -61.23 9.56
C ALA A 431 25.13 -59.95 10.02
N ASP A 432 26.45 -60.07 10.09
CA ASP A 432 27.43 -59.05 10.48
C ASP A 432 27.71 -58.03 9.37
N ALA A 433 27.91 -56.76 9.74
CA ALA A 433 28.81 -55.79 9.09
C ALA A 433 29.03 -54.63 10.09
N ARG A 434 30.16 -54.56 10.82
CA ARG A 434 31.41 -53.84 10.46
C ARG A 434 31.10 -52.51 9.74
N GLY A 435 31.42 -51.33 10.24
CA GLY A 435 32.50 -50.90 11.12
C GLY A 435 33.10 -49.64 10.48
N GLY A 436 33.30 -48.56 11.24
CA GLY A 436 33.86 -47.32 10.70
C GLY A 436 33.73 -46.15 11.67
N ALA A 437 34.51 -46.18 12.75
CA ALA A 437 34.80 -45.02 13.56
C ALA A 437 35.91 -44.21 12.85
N GLY A 438 35.65 -42.93 12.61
CA GLY A 438 36.65 -41.97 12.15
C GLY A 438 36.73 -40.85 13.18
N GLU A 439 37.86 -40.77 13.87
CA GLU A 439 38.27 -39.66 14.73
C GLU A 439 38.72 -38.48 13.86
N PRO A 440 38.41 -37.23 14.24
CA PRO A 440 39.14 -36.07 13.73
C PRO A 440 40.07 -35.50 14.81
N GLU A 441 41.37 -35.71 14.64
CA GLU A 441 42.42 -34.86 15.21
C GLU A 441 42.61 -33.64 14.30
N GLY A 442 42.64 -32.44 14.88
CA GLY A 442 42.87 -31.20 14.13
C GLY A 442 42.70 -29.97 15.02
N GLU A 443 43.71 -29.71 15.84
CA GLU A 443 43.93 -28.42 16.49
C GLU A 443 44.44 -27.39 15.46
N PRO A 444 43.94 -26.16 15.49
CA PRO A 444 44.75 -25.02 15.07
C PRO A 444 44.94 -24.03 16.23
N GLU A 445 46.18 -24.00 16.73
CA GLU A 445 46.74 -22.86 17.46
C GLU A 445 46.77 -21.63 16.56
N GLY A 446 46.30 -20.50 17.06
CA GLY A 446 46.30 -19.23 16.35
C GLY A 446 45.99 -18.09 17.32
N GLU A 447 47.03 -17.55 17.94
CA GLU A 447 47.00 -16.31 18.73
C GLU A 447 46.73 -15.11 17.81
N PRO A 448 45.86 -14.17 18.19
CA PRO A 448 45.85 -12.84 17.62
C PRO A 448 46.39 -11.82 18.64
N GLU A 449 47.66 -11.44 18.48
CA GLU A 449 48.18 -10.16 19.00
C GLU A 449 47.70 -9.02 18.08
N GLY A 450 47.11 -7.99 18.67
CA GLY A 450 46.68 -6.81 17.92
C GLY A 450 45.77 -5.90 18.73
N GLU A 451 46.37 -5.16 19.66
CA GLU A 451 45.76 -3.95 20.24
C GLU A 451 45.74 -2.83 19.18
N PRO A 452 44.63 -2.09 19.07
CA PRO A 452 44.74 -0.69 18.74
C PRO A 452 44.11 0.17 19.84
N GLU A 453 45.00 0.87 20.57
CA GLU A 453 44.68 2.07 21.33
C GLU A 453 44.05 3.13 20.42
N GLY A 454 42.94 3.71 20.86
CA GLY A 454 42.25 4.76 20.14
C GLY A 454 41.18 5.38 21.05
N GLU A 455 41.61 6.35 21.85
CA GLU A 455 40.73 7.23 22.61
C GLU A 455 39.94 8.14 21.65
N PRO A 456 38.61 8.28 21.81
CA PRO A 456 37.88 9.38 21.23
C PRO A 456 37.60 10.44 22.29
N GLU A 457 38.40 11.51 22.28
CA GLU A 457 38.00 12.82 22.81
C GLU A 457 36.98 13.44 21.82
N GLY A 458 35.75 13.63 22.28
CA GLY A 458 34.69 14.28 21.52
C GLY A 458 33.83 15.09 22.46
N GLU A 459 34.03 16.40 22.39
CA GLU A 459 33.51 17.43 23.28
C GLU A 459 31.98 17.55 23.25
N ASP A 460 31.48 17.87 24.43
CA ASP A 460 30.10 18.08 24.84
C ASP A 460 29.69 19.52 24.49
N GLU A 461 28.83 19.70 23.49
CA GLU A 461 28.16 20.99 23.23
C GLU A 461 26.67 20.83 23.53
N GLY A 462 26.30 21.33 24.71
CA GLY A 462 24.93 21.47 25.15
C GLY A 462 24.18 22.54 24.34
N GLU A 463 23.00 22.18 23.86
CA GLU A 463 22.05 23.13 23.28
C GLU A 463 20.99 23.51 24.32
N ASP A 464 20.94 24.83 24.50
CA ASP A 464 20.14 25.69 25.37
C ASP A 464 18.62 25.52 25.13
N GLU A 465 17.88 25.16 26.18
CA GLU A 465 16.42 25.10 26.15
C GLU A 465 15.83 26.51 26.36
N GLY A 466 15.56 27.19 25.26
CA GLY A 466 14.84 28.47 25.24
C GLY A 466 13.34 28.28 25.52
N GLU A 467 12.96 28.53 26.76
CA GLU A 467 11.60 28.66 27.28
C GLU A 467 10.93 29.94 26.68
N TYR A 468 9.89 29.78 25.85
CA TYR A 468 9.08 30.91 25.35
C TYR A 468 7.69 30.84 25.97
N SER A 469 7.46 31.68 26.99
CA SER A 469 6.15 31.99 27.55
C SER A 469 5.42 32.99 26.64
N TYR A 470 4.22 32.62 26.17
CA TYR A 470 3.30 33.53 25.49
C TYR A 470 2.17 33.88 26.46
N GLU A 471 2.30 35.02 27.14
CA GLU A 471 1.19 35.82 27.66
C GLU A 471 0.70 36.63 26.44
N GLY A 472 -0.55 36.58 25.99
CA GLY A 472 -1.75 36.95 26.72
C GLY A 472 -2.11 38.37 26.27
N GLU A 473 -3.17 38.52 25.48
CA GLU A 473 -3.90 39.78 25.33
C GLU A 473 -5.26 39.48 24.68
N ASP A 474 -6.27 39.54 25.53
CA ASP A 474 -7.68 39.64 25.21
C ASP A 474 -7.95 41.05 24.67
N GLU A 475 -8.60 41.16 23.51
CA GLU A 475 -9.26 42.39 23.09
C GLU A 475 -10.72 42.06 22.77
N ASP A 476 -11.56 42.42 23.74
CA ASP A 476 -12.98 42.66 23.57
C ASP A 476 -13.16 43.89 22.67
N GLU A 477 -13.90 43.76 21.57
CA GLU A 477 -14.55 44.92 20.94
C GLU A 477 -16.02 44.58 20.65
N ASP A 478 -16.85 45.23 21.45
CA ASP A 478 -18.30 45.34 21.36
C ASP A 478 -18.74 46.12 20.11
N ASP A 479 -19.95 45.78 19.65
CA ASP A 479 -21.00 46.62 19.06
C ASP A 479 -20.64 47.63 17.95
N GLU A 480 -21.27 47.47 16.79
CA GLU A 480 -22.18 48.51 16.26
C GLU A 480 -23.10 47.96 15.16
N ASP A 481 -24.40 48.21 15.35
CA ASP A 481 -25.48 48.02 14.40
C ASP A 481 -25.35 48.99 13.21
N ASP A 482 -25.44 48.49 11.98
CA ASP A 482 -25.73 49.33 10.81
C ASP A 482 -26.80 48.66 9.93
N GLU A 483 -27.92 49.37 9.79
CA GLU A 483 -29.03 49.03 8.90
C GLU A 483 -28.65 49.20 7.41
N PRO A 484 -29.29 48.45 6.49
CA PRO A 484 -28.97 48.55 5.07
C PRO A 484 -29.82 49.61 4.35
N ASP A 485 -29.17 50.54 3.65
CA ASP A 485 -29.80 51.34 2.59
C ASP A 485 -29.66 50.66 1.21
N PRO A 486 -30.69 50.73 0.35
CA PRO A 486 -30.69 50.13 -0.97
C PRO A 486 -30.18 51.11 -2.05
N ASP A 487 -29.90 50.53 -3.24
CA ASP A 487 -29.68 51.20 -4.53
C ASP A 487 -28.26 51.70 -4.84
N PHE A 488 -27.44 50.81 -5.42
CA PHE A 488 -26.30 51.21 -6.24
C PHE A 488 -26.32 50.50 -7.61
N GLU A 489 -26.83 51.19 -8.63
CA GLU A 489 -26.68 50.83 -10.03
C GLU A 489 -25.28 51.20 -10.54
N GLY A 490 -24.58 50.21 -11.10
CA GLY A 490 -23.67 50.37 -12.23
C GLY A 490 -22.38 51.17 -12.04
N THR A 491 -21.25 50.47 -11.88
CA THR A 491 -19.97 50.93 -12.44
C THR A 491 -19.08 49.76 -12.83
N GLU A 492 -18.38 49.97 -13.94
CA GLU A 492 -17.55 49.03 -14.70
C GLU A 492 -16.41 48.44 -13.85
N GLY A 493 -16.25 47.11 -13.90
CA GLY A 493 -15.18 46.41 -13.21
C GLY A 493 -13.78 46.76 -13.75
N PRO A 494 -12.75 46.80 -12.90
CA PRO A 494 -11.38 47.08 -13.33
C PRO A 494 -10.80 45.93 -14.18
N PRO A 495 -9.86 46.22 -15.10
CA PRO A 495 -9.21 45.18 -15.89
C PRO A 495 -8.42 44.24 -14.97
N SER A 496 -8.72 42.96 -15.08
CA SER A 496 -8.01 41.87 -14.42
C SER A 496 -6.52 41.95 -14.75
N SER A 497 -5.70 42.23 -13.74
CA SER A 497 -4.25 42.10 -13.86
C SER A 497 -3.92 40.62 -14.07
N PRO A 498 -3.08 40.25 -15.06
CA PRO A 498 -2.66 38.87 -15.23
C PRO A 498 -1.80 38.48 -14.02
N GLY A 499 -2.36 37.63 -13.16
CA GLY A 499 -1.72 37.20 -11.92
C GLY A 499 -0.36 36.54 -12.15
N VAL A 500 0.52 36.71 -11.16
CA VAL A 500 1.90 36.20 -11.06
C VAL A 500 2.06 34.73 -11.49
N SER A 501 1.00 33.93 -11.35
CA SER A 501 0.90 32.53 -11.82
C SER A 501 1.15 32.38 -13.33
N TYR A 502 0.62 33.28 -14.17
CA TYR A 502 0.74 33.15 -15.64
C TYR A 502 2.18 33.39 -16.13
N THR A 503 2.91 34.29 -15.48
CA THR A 503 4.29 34.65 -15.85
C THR A 503 5.32 33.59 -15.42
N VAL A 504 5.10 32.95 -14.27
CA VAL A 504 5.91 31.80 -13.81
C VAL A 504 5.66 30.57 -14.71
N ARG A 505 4.40 30.37 -15.11
CA ARG A 505 3.92 29.25 -15.93
C ARG A 505 4.48 29.25 -17.36
N LYS A 506 4.53 30.41 -18.04
CA LYS A 506 5.11 30.51 -19.40
C LYS A 506 6.63 30.31 -19.41
N LYS A 507 7.31 30.59 -18.30
CA LYS A 507 8.74 30.32 -18.14
C LYS A 507 9.00 28.83 -17.92
N LEU A 508 8.27 28.16 -17.02
CA LEU A 508 8.49 26.74 -16.68
C LEU A 508 8.32 25.78 -17.86
N SER A 509 7.34 26.01 -18.73
CA SER A 509 7.11 25.18 -19.92
C SER A 509 8.18 25.32 -21.00
N SER A 510 9.00 26.38 -20.94
CA SER A 510 10.12 26.61 -21.86
C SER A 510 11.46 26.08 -21.34
N LEU A 511 11.50 25.55 -20.11
CA LEU A 511 12.73 25.11 -19.44
C LEU A 511 12.99 23.61 -19.66
N THR A 512 14.25 23.25 -19.77
CA THR A 512 14.70 21.85 -19.73
C THR A 512 14.45 21.24 -18.35
N LEU A 513 14.41 19.90 -18.26
CA LEU A 513 14.15 19.21 -16.99
C LEU A 513 15.14 19.59 -15.88
N ASP A 514 16.42 19.77 -16.19
CA ASP A 514 17.42 20.20 -15.21
C ASP A 514 17.19 21.64 -14.73
N GLU A 515 16.56 22.48 -15.55
CA GLU A 515 16.18 23.84 -15.18
C GLU A 515 14.89 23.85 -14.37
N GLN A 516 13.93 22.99 -14.67
CA GLN A 516 12.73 22.78 -13.85
C GLN A 516 13.10 22.22 -12.47
N LEU A 517 14.01 21.24 -12.40
CA LEU A 517 14.51 20.70 -11.13
C LEU A 517 15.33 21.72 -10.35
N ARG A 518 16.12 22.57 -11.02
CA ARG A 518 16.80 23.71 -10.37
C ARG A 518 15.80 24.76 -9.89
N PHE A 519 14.72 25.01 -10.62
CA PHE A 519 13.65 25.90 -10.21
C PHE A 519 12.95 25.38 -8.94
N VAL A 520 12.56 24.09 -8.92
CA VAL A 520 11.97 23.45 -7.73
C VAL A 520 12.91 23.54 -6.52
N ARG A 521 14.21 23.23 -6.69
CA ARG A 521 15.19 23.38 -5.61
C ARG A 521 15.36 24.84 -5.15
N SER A 522 15.21 25.80 -6.05
CA SER A 522 15.27 27.23 -5.72
C SER A 522 14.04 27.69 -4.94
N VAL A 523 12.85 27.18 -5.29
CA VAL A 523 11.61 27.40 -4.53
C VAL A 523 11.70 26.75 -3.15
N GLU A 524 12.20 25.52 -3.05
CA GLU A 524 12.46 24.85 -1.76
C GLU A 524 13.41 25.68 -0.87
N LYS A 525 14.48 26.25 -1.45
CA LYS A 525 15.43 27.10 -0.72
C LYS A 525 14.84 28.46 -0.31
N MET A 526 13.90 29.01 -1.09
CA MET A 526 13.16 30.24 -0.73
C MET A 526 12.12 29.99 0.36
N MET A 527 11.68 28.75 0.55
CA MET A 527 10.69 28.35 1.55
C MET A 527 11.30 27.82 2.86
N GLU A 528 12.63 27.84 3.01
CA GLU A 528 13.28 27.56 4.31
C GLU A 528 13.02 28.72 5.28
N PRO A 529 12.27 28.51 6.39
CA PRO A 529 12.10 29.55 7.40
C PRO A 529 13.46 29.88 8.03
N GLY A 530 13.81 31.18 8.07
CA GLY A 530 15.02 31.68 8.75
C GLY A 530 16.10 32.29 7.85
N LYS A 531 15.98 32.25 6.52
CA LYS A 531 16.92 32.94 5.62
C LYS A 531 16.28 34.19 5.00
N GLY A 532 16.25 35.27 5.76
CA GLY A 532 15.88 36.60 5.25
C GLY A 532 16.82 37.04 4.12
N VAL A 533 16.26 37.43 2.98
CA VAL A 533 16.99 38.01 1.84
C VAL A 533 17.56 39.35 2.27
N ARG A 534 18.82 39.36 2.73
CA ARG A 534 19.56 40.57 3.02
C ARG A 534 20.22 41.06 1.72
N GLY A 535 19.66 42.11 1.12
CA GLY A 535 20.38 43.05 0.27
C GLY A 535 20.31 42.85 -1.25
N MET A 536 19.34 43.50 -1.88
CA MET A 536 19.55 44.13 -3.20
C MET A 536 18.91 45.52 -3.18
N ARG A 537 19.72 46.53 -2.83
CA ARG A 537 19.49 47.94 -3.19
C ARG A 537 20.44 48.30 -4.31
N GLY A 538 19.87 48.93 -5.34
CA GLY A 538 20.58 49.86 -6.22
C GLY A 538 21.20 49.26 -7.48
N GLN A 539 20.48 49.35 -8.60
CA GLN A 539 21.11 49.72 -9.86
C GLN A 539 20.12 50.45 -10.78
N SER A 540 20.57 51.60 -11.23
CA SER A 540 19.90 52.69 -11.91
C SER A 540 19.47 52.37 -13.34
N ALA A 541 18.37 52.98 -13.76
CA ALA A 541 17.85 53.00 -15.13
C ALA A 541 18.89 53.50 -16.15
N GLY A 542 19.08 52.74 -17.23
CA GLY A 542 19.90 53.08 -18.38
C GLY A 542 19.16 52.84 -19.70
N LYS A 543 18.69 53.94 -20.31
CA LYS A 543 18.59 54.26 -21.75
C LYS A 543 17.96 53.24 -22.73
N CYS A 544 16.76 53.57 -23.22
CA CYS A 544 16.25 53.15 -24.54
C CYS A 544 16.90 53.94 -25.69
N PRO A 545 17.18 53.34 -26.86
CA PRO A 545 17.37 54.09 -28.09
C PRO A 545 16.09 54.15 -28.94
N ARG A 546 15.83 55.36 -29.47
CA ARG A 546 14.84 55.68 -30.50
C ARG A 546 15.24 55.07 -31.85
N VAL A 547 14.26 54.63 -32.64
CA VAL A 547 14.36 54.58 -34.11
C VAL A 547 13.07 55.15 -34.71
N TRP A 548 13.26 56.02 -35.70
CA TRP A 548 12.26 56.77 -36.45
C TRP A 548 11.57 55.90 -37.53
N GLY A 549 10.30 56.18 -37.84
CA GLY A 549 9.66 55.82 -39.13
C GLY A 549 9.97 56.90 -40.20
N PRO A 550 9.09 57.18 -41.20
CA PRO A 550 8.10 56.37 -41.93
C PRO A 550 8.39 56.51 -43.48
N PRO A 551 7.45 56.42 -44.46
CA PRO A 551 6.09 57.00 -44.53
C PRO A 551 4.94 56.01 -44.34
#